data_AF-A0A2E7DRT4-F1
#
_entry.id   AF-A0A2E7DRT4-F1
#
_cell.length_a   1.000
_cell.length_b   1.000
_cell.length_c   1.000
_cell.angle_alpha   90.00
_cell.angle_beta   90.00
_cell.angle_gamma   90.00
#
_symmetry.space_group_name_H-M   'P 1'
#
loop_
_entity.id
_entity.type
_entity.pdbx_description
1 polymer ?
#
loop_
_entity_poly.entity_id
_entity_poly.type
_entity_poly.pdbx_seq_one_letter_code
_entity_poly.pdbx_strand_id
1 'polypeptide(L)'
;MHSKEKISPIPEMRRINRLHFVGIGGAGMSGIAEVLLNQGYRITGSDVRKSTNTDRLKSLGAKIFLEHNAKHVEKADVVVYSSAIDSKNPEIKAAINDSKPLIKRAEMLAELMRYRYSIAIAGTHGKTTTTSIVASVLAAGGLDPTFVIGGLLNSTASNAKLGQSRYLVAEADESDASFMHLQPMVTVVTNIEADHMETYGGDFERLKKYFVDFLHNLPFYGL
;
A
#
# COMPACT_ATOMS: atom_id res chain seq x y z
N MET A 1 34.02 12.76 1.03
CA MET A 1 32.90 13.45 1.70
C MET A 1 31.75 13.59 0.70
N HIS A 2 30.83 12.62 0.65
CA HIS A 2 29.61 12.77 -0.15
C HIS A 2 28.67 13.73 0.57
N SER A 3 28.30 14.82 -0.10
CA SER A 3 27.29 15.75 0.39
C SER A 3 26.00 14.99 0.67
N LYS A 4 25.41 15.17 1.84
CA LYS A 4 24.03 14.77 2.11
C LYS A 4 23.14 15.47 1.08
N GLU A 5 22.80 14.79 -0.01
CA GLU A 5 21.78 15.24 -0.92
C GLU A 5 20.52 15.51 -0.09
N LYS A 6 20.03 16.75 -0.16
CA LYS A 6 18.73 17.11 0.41
C LYS A 6 17.68 16.27 -0.30
N ILE A 7 17.27 15.18 0.32
CA ILE A 7 16.11 14.39 -0.10
C ILE A 7 14.92 15.37 -0.12
N SER A 8 14.40 15.64 -1.32
CA SER A 8 13.19 16.46 -1.49
C SER A 8 12.08 15.93 -0.58
N PRO A 9 11.38 16.78 0.20
CA PRO A 9 10.37 16.32 1.12
C PRO A 9 9.26 15.60 0.36
N ILE A 10 8.92 14.40 0.84
CA ILE A 10 7.74 13.66 0.38
C ILE A 10 6.51 14.54 0.58
N PRO A 11 5.64 14.72 -0.43
CA PRO A 11 4.44 15.54 -0.24
C PRO A 11 3.49 14.88 0.77
N GLU A 12 2.88 15.71 1.62
CA GLU A 12 1.98 15.26 2.69
C GLU A 12 0.50 15.46 2.31
N MET A 13 -0.38 14.59 2.83
CA MET A 13 -1.83 14.79 2.87
C MET A 13 -2.21 15.91 3.87
N ARG A 14 -1.93 17.18 3.52
CA ARG A 14 -1.91 18.39 4.39
C ARG A 14 -3.14 18.66 5.28
N ARG A 15 -4.28 17.98 5.07
CA ARG A 15 -5.51 18.11 5.90
C ARG A 15 -5.80 16.90 6.77
N ILE A 16 -5.09 15.80 6.58
CA ILE A 16 -5.28 14.53 7.29
C ILE A 16 -4.17 14.41 8.32
N ASN A 17 -4.52 14.23 9.59
CA ASN A 17 -3.57 14.04 10.68
C ASN A 17 -3.69 12.65 11.31
N ARG A 18 -4.91 12.09 11.37
CA ARG A 18 -5.20 10.80 11.98
C ARG A 18 -5.96 9.88 11.04
N LEU A 19 -5.39 8.69 10.82
CA LEU A 19 -6.05 7.61 10.11
C LEU A 19 -6.43 6.49 11.07
N HIS A 20 -7.61 5.91 10.88
CA HIS A 20 -8.06 4.73 11.60
C HIS A 20 -8.16 3.52 10.67
N PHE A 21 -7.46 2.44 10.99
CA PHE A 21 -7.45 1.22 10.21
C PHE A 21 -8.38 0.16 10.84
N VAL A 22 -9.37 -0.31 10.08
CA VAL A 22 -10.25 -1.42 10.49
C VAL A 22 -9.68 -2.73 9.97
N GLY A 23 -9.29 -3.63 10.89
CA GLY A 23 -8.53 -4.84 10.56
C GLY A 23 -7.04 -4.56 10.36
N ILE A 24 -6.46 -3.74 11.23
CA ILE A 24 -5.08 -3.24 11.10
C ILE A 24 -4.01 -4.35 11.18
N GLY A 25 -4.31 -5.48 11.82
CA GLY A 25 -3.39 -6.60 11.98
C GLY A 25 -3.19 -7.44 10.71
N GLY A 26 -4.03 -7.25 9.69
CA GLY A 26 -3.91 -7.95 8.41
C GLY A 26 -2.58 -7.65 7.70
N ALA A 27 -2.06 -8.64 6.98
CA ALA A 27 -0.80 -8.59 6.22
C ALA A 27 -0.66 -7.29 5.41
N GLY A 28 -1.60 -7.00 4.50
CA GLY A 28 -1.55 -5.79 3.67
C GLY A 28 -1.99 -4.49 4.35
N MET A 29 -2.63 -4.55 5.52
CA MET A 29 -3.08 -3.36 6.25
C MET A 29 -1.97 -2.83 7.17
N SER A 30 -1.30 -3.74 7.87
CA SER A 30 -0.25 -3.39 8.84
C SER A 30 0.94 -2.69 8.20
N GLY A 31 1.36 -3.14 7.02
CA GLY A 31 2.42 -2.47 6.27
C GLY A 31 2.07 -1.03 5.89
N ILE A 32 0.85 -0.80 5.39
CA ILE A 32 0.38 0.55 5.01
C ILE A 32 0.33 1.45 6.24
N ALA A 33 -0.21 0.94 7.36
CA ALA A 33 -0.23 1.65 8.63
C ALA A 33 1.18 2.03 9.12
N GLU A 34 2.15 1.12 8.99
CA GLU A 34 3.53 1.38 9.37
C GLU A 34 4.20 2.46 8.51
N VAL A 35 3.99 2.42 7.19
CA VAL A 35 4.48 3.46 6.27
C VAL A 35 3.94 4.83 6.66
N LEU A 36 2.66 4.93 6.99
CA LEU A 36 2.05 6.21 7.40
C LEU A 36 2.51 6.66 8.78
N LEU A 37 2.71 5.74 9.74
CA LEU A 37 3.33 6.07 11.04
C LEU A 37 4.71 6.70 10.84
N ASN A 38 5.54 6.11 9.97
CA ASN A 38 6.90 6.58 9.72
C ASN A 38 6.93 7.94 9.01
N GLN A 39 5.84 8.32 8.32
CA GLN A 39 5.63 9.65 7.75
C GLN A 39 5.09 10.68 8.76
N GLY A 40 4.85 10.27 10.01
CA GLY A 40 4.38 11.17 11.07
C GLY A 40 2.87 11.25 11.24
N TYR A 41 2.09 10.46 10.50
CA TYR A 41 0.64 10.40 10.72
C TYR A 41 0.32 9.72 12.05
N ARG A 42 -0.76 10.17 12.69
CA ARG A 42 -1.29 9.51 13.89
C ARG A 42 -2.09 8.30 13.45
N ILE A 43 -1.57 7.11 13.69
CA ILE A 43 -2.29 5.89 13.33
C ILE A 43 -3.02 5.31 14.53
N THR A 44 -4.28 4.99 14.31
CA THR A 44 -5.10 4.17 15.20
C THR A 44 -5.63 2.99 14.40
N GLY A 45 -6.01 1.90 15.05
CA GLY A 45 -6.69 0.83 14.34
C GLY A 45 -7.27 -0.23 15.26
N SER A 46 -8.27 -0.93 14.74
CA SER A 46 -8.97 -2.01 15.39
C SER A 46 -8.60 -3.35 14.75
N ASP A 47 -8.59 -4.40 15.56
CA ASP A 47 -8.58 -5.77 15.08
C ASP A 47 -9.31 -6.67 16.08
N VAL A 48 -9.83 -7.81 15.63
CA VAL A 48 -10.51 -8.79 16.51
C VAL A 48 -9.52 -9.62 17.31
N ARG A 49 -8.27 -9.73 16.84
CA ARG A 49 -7.25 -10.55 17.48
C ARG A 49 -5.94 -9.80 17.60
N LYS A 50 -5.27 -10.04 18.72
CA LYS A 50 -3.88 -9.64 18.90
C LYS A 50 -2.98 -10.47 17.97
N SER A 51 -2.02 -9.82 17.34
CA SER A 51 -1.02 -10.43 16.46
C SER A 51 0.35 -9.76 16.59
N THR A 52 1.39 -10.39 16.05
CA THR A 52 2.74 -9.81 15.93
C THR A 52 2.72 -8.47 15.21
N ASN A 53 1.88 -8.32 14.17
CA ASN A 53 1.70 -7.05 13.44
C ASN A 53 1.12 -5.96 14.34
N THR A 54 0.08 -6.27 15.13
CA THR A 54 -0.51 -5.29 16.05
C THR A 54 0.48 -4.89 17.16
N ASP A 55 1.27 -5.83 17.67
CA ASP A 55 2.30 -5.55 18.68
C ASP A 55 3.41 -4.67 18.12
N ARG A 56 3.87 -4.96 16.89
CA ARG A 56 4.85 -4.14 16.17
C ARG A 56 4.33 -2.72 15.98
N LEU A 57 3.14 -2.55 15.42
CA LEU A 57 2.56 -1.22 15.21
C LEU A 57 2.39 -0.44 16.51
N LYS A 58 1.95 -1.12 17.59
CA LYS A 58 1.87 -0.51 18.91
C LYS A 58 3.23 -0.04 19.42
N SER A 59 4.29 -0.84 19.23
CA SER A 59 5.66 -0.45 19.59
C SER A 59 6.18 0.75 18.79
N LEU A 60 5.68 0.95 17.58
CA LEU A 60 5.98 2.09 16.71
C LEU A 60 5.12 3.33 17.02
N GLY A 61 4.19 3.24 17.96
CA GLY A 61 3.36 4.36 18.43
C GLY A 61 1.91 4.36 17.93
N ALA A 62 1.45 3.31 17.25
CA ALA A 62 0.04 3.18 16.88
C ALA A 62 -0.85 2.94 18.12
N LYS A 63 -2.06 3.50 18.12
CA LYS A 63 -3.08 3.13 19.09
C LYS A 63 -3.92 1.97 18.57
N ILE A 64 -3.77 0.79 19.17
CA ILE A 64 -4.49 -0.42 18.78
C ILE A 64 -5.68 -0.69 19.71
N PHE A 65 -6.81 -1.08 19.13
CA PHE A 65 -8.01 -1.55 19.82
C PHE A 65 -8.27 -3.02 19.45
N LEU A 66 -8.56 -3.88 20.43
CA LEU A 66 -8.79 -5.31 20.23
C LEU A 66 -10.29 -5.66 20.19
N GLU A 67 -11.07 -4.79 19.56
CA GLU A 67 -12.50 -4.96 19.29
C GLU A 67 -12.91 -3.96 18.20
N HIS A 68 -14.07 -4.18 17.57
CA HIS A 68 -14.69 -3.18 16.70
C HIS A 68 -15.72 -2.36 17.48
N ASN A 69 -15.52 -1.05 17.57
CA ASN A 69 -16.40 -0.15 18.32
C ASN A 69 -16.53 1.19 17.61
N ALA A 70 -17.77 1.67 17.43
CA ALA A 70 -18.07 2.95 16.79
C ALA A 70 -17.26 4.13 17.37
N LYS A 71 -16.94 4.10 18.67
CA LYS A 71 -16.17 5.16 19.34
C LYS A 71 -14.73 5.28 18.83
N HIS A 72 -14.16 4.24 18.21
CA HIS A 72 -12.77 4.25 17.78
C HIS A 72 -12.51 5.20 16.61
N VAL A 73 -13.52 5.45 15.78
CA VAL A 73 -13.40 6.35 14.62
C VAL A 73 -13.71 7.81 14.94
N GLU A 74 -14.19 8.14 16.15
CA GLU A 74 -14.65 9.50 16.52
C GLU A 74 -13.65 10.60 16.14
N LYS A 75 -12.36 10.36 16.40
CA LYS A 75 -11.31 11.35 16.15
C LYS A 75 -10.51 11.09 14.87
N ALA A 76 -10.93 10.14 14.04
CA ALA A 76 -10.26 9.83 12.79
C ALA A 76 -10.66 10.85 11.72
N ASP A 77 -9.69 11.32 10.94
CA ASP A 77 -9.96 12.16 9.78
C ASP A 77 -10.33 11.29 8.57
N VAL A 78 -9.79 10.07 8.49
CA VAL A 78 -10.05 9.07 7.45
C VAL A 78 -10.07 7.68 8.06
N VAL A 79 -10.93 6.80 7.55
CA VAL A 79 -10.99 5.39 7.92
C VAL A 79 -10.55 4.52 6.74
N VAL A 80 -9.55 3.67 6.98
CA VAL A 80 -9.01 2.72 6.01
C VAL A 80 -9.48 1.32 6.36
N TYR A 81 -9.97 0.56 5.39
CA TYR A 81 -10.50 -0.78 5.64
C TYR A 81 -10.11 -1.76 4.52
N SER A 82 -10.04 -3.04 4.88
CA SER A 82 -9.80 -4.12 3.91
C SER A 82 -11.12 -4.63 3.31
N SER A 83 -11.04 -5.34 2.18
CA SER A 83 -12.19 -6.00 1.56
C SER A 83 -12.86 -7.06 2.45
N ALA A 84 -12.14 -7.57 3.47
CA ALA A 84 -12.67 -8.54 4.42
C ALA A 84 -13.57 -7.91 5.50
N ILE A 85 -13.65 -6.58 5.59
CA ILE A 85 -14.49 -5.89 6.57
C ILE A 85 -15.91 -5.73 6.04
N ASP A 86 -16.86 -6.34 6.76
CA ASP A 86 -18.29 -6.25 6.46
C ASP A 86 -18.82 -4.81 6.64
N SER A 87 -19.72 -4.37 5.76
CA SER A 87 -20.36 -3.05 5.84
C SER A 87 -21.21 -2.84 7.10
N LYS A 88 -21.59 -3.93 7.79
CA LYS A 88 -22.28 -3.92 9.08
C LYS A 88 -21.36 -3.57 10.25
N ASN A 89 -20.04 -3.55 10.05
CA ASN A 89 -19.07 -3.21 11.07
C ASN A 89 -19.41 -1.84 11.71
N PRO A 90 -19.42 -1.74 13.05
CA PRO A 90 -19.84 -0.52 13.75
C PRO A 90 -18.94 0.69 13.45
N GLU A 91 -17.65 0.49 13.18
CA GLU A 91 -16.71 1.55 12.83
C GLU A 91 -16.97 2.10 11.42
N ILE A 92 -17.31 1.22 10.47
CA ILE A 92 -17.69 1.63 9.12
C ILE A 92 -19.00 2.43 9.14
N LYS A 93 -20.02 1.95 9.85
CA LYS A 93 -21.29 2.67 10.01
C LYS A 93 -21.11 4.04 10.68
N ALA A 94 -20.31 4.10 11.74
CA ALA A 94 -20.03 5.35 12.43
C ALA A 94 -19.29 6.34 11.52
N ALA A 95 -18.31 5.88 10.75
CA ALA A 95 -17.61 6.71 9.79
C ALA A 95 -18.57 7.30 8.73
N ILE A 96 -19.51 6.50 8.21
CA ILE A 96 -20.54 6.97 7.27
C ILE A 96 -21.43 8.03 7.92
N ASN A 97 -21.94 7.76 9.12
CA ASN A 97 -22.83 8.68 9.83
C ASN A 97 -22.14 10.02 10.13
N ASP A 98 -20.85 9.99 10.44
CA ASP A 98 -20.02 11.18 10.69
C ASP A 98 -19.49 11.82 9.40
N SER A 99 -19.87 11.32 8.21
CA SER A 99 -19.36 11.78 6.90
C SER A 99 -17.84 11.74 6.78
N LYS A 100 -17.19 10.77 7.42
CA LYS A 100 -15.74 10.54 7.33
C LYS A 100 -15.42 9.76 6.05
N PRO A 101 -14.38 10.16 5.30
CA PRO A 101 -13.92 9.41 4.14
C PRO A 101 -13.57 7.97 4.50
N LEU A 102 -14.15 7.03 3.75
CA LEU A 102 -13.80 5.62 3.76
C LEU A 102 -12.88 5.36 2.57
N ILE A 103 -11.70 4.80 2.82
CA ILE A 103 -10.72 4.45 1.79
C ILE A 103 -10.44 2.95 1.87
N LYS A 104 -10.54 2.25 0.75
CA LYS A 104 -10.17 0.83 0.69
C LYS A 104 -8.66 0.68 0.76
N ARG A 105 -8.18 -0.45 1.27
CA ARG A 105 -6.75 -0.83 1.28
C ARG A 105 -6.05 -0.55 -0.07
N ALA A 106 -6.67 -0.96 -1.16
CA ALA A 106 -6.16 -0.79 -2.53
C ALA A 106 -5.92 0.68 -2.90
N GLU A 107 -6.90 1.53 -2.60
CA GLU A 107 -6.85 2.97 -2.86
C GLU A 107 -5.81 3.65 -1.97
N MET A 108 -5.68 3.23 -0.71
CA MET A 108 -4.65 3.76 0.18
C MET A 108 -3.24 3.38 -0.29
N LEU A 109 -3.04 2.16 -0.80
CA LEU A 109 -1.77 1.76 -1.41
C LEU A 109 -1.47 2.61 -2.65
N ALA A 110 -2.47 2.86 -3.50
CA ALA A 110 -2.33 3.75 -4.64
C ALA A 110 -1.90 5.18 -4.24
N GLU A 111 -2.49 5.73 -3.19
CA GLU A 111 -2.09 7.03 -2.65
C GLU A 111 -0.63 7.02 -2.16
N LEU A 112 -0.19 5.96 -1.49
CA LEU A 112 1.23 5.82 -1.11
C LEU A 112 2.17 5.82 -2.34
N MET A 113 1.75 5.22 -3.45
CA MET A 113 2.53 5.25 -4.70
C MET A 113 2.60 6.64 -5.33
N ARG A 114 1.53 7.42 -5.27
CA ARG A 114 1.48 8.79 -5.82
C ARG A 114 2.49 9.73 -5.19
N TYR A 115 2.79 9.54 -3.90
CA TYR A 115 3.76 10.36 -3.17
C TYR A 115 5.20 9.82 -3.23
N ARG A 116 5.47 8.83 -4.09
CA ARG A 116 6.79 8.20 -4.27
C ARG A 116 7.17 8.09 -5.73
N TYR A 117 8.46 7.96 -5.97
CA TYR A 117 8.93 7.45 -7.25
C TYR A 117 8.69 5.94 -7.26
N SER A 118 7.49 5.55 -7.68
CA SER A 118 6.99 4.19 -7.56
C SER A 118 7.26 3.37 -8.82
N ILE A 119 7.74 2.15 -8.64
CA ILE A 119 8.04 1.18 -9.70
C ILE A 119 7.09 0.00 -9.52
N ALA A 120 6.18 -0.22 -10.47
CA ALA A 120 5.30 -1.38 -10.49
C ALA A 120 5.91 -2.50 -11.34
N ILE A 121 5.98 -3.70 -10.78
CA ILE A 121 6.45 -4.91 -11.47
C ILE A 121 5.23 -5.82 -11.70
N ALA A 122 4.71 -5.76 -12.92
CA ALA A 122 3.57 -6.53 -13.40
C ALA A 122 3.98 -7.70 -14.29
N GLY A 123 3.02 -8.58 -14.56
CA GLY A 123 3.15 -9.72 -15.46
C GLY A 123 2.90 -11.04 -14.74
N THR A 124 2.59 -12.11 -15.46
CA THR A 124 2.11 -13.34 -14.84
C THR A 124 3.18 -14.01 -13.98
N HIS A 125 4.39 -14.14 -14.51
CA HIS A 125 5.53 -14.76 -13.83
C HIS A 125 6.71 -13.81 -13.65
N GLY A 126 7.55 -14.08 -12.66
CA GLY A 126 8.80 -13.33 -12.44
C GLY A 126 8.66 -12.01 -11.70
N LYS A 127 7.45 -11.64 -11.24
CA LYS A 127 7.19 -10.42 -10.45
C LYS A 127 8.09 -10.36 -9.21
N THR A 128 8.05 -11.38 -8.36
CA THR A 128 8.78 -11.40 -7.08
C THR A 128 10.29 -11.34 -7.22
N THR A 129 10.84 -12.13 -8.14
CA THR A 129 12.29 -12.10 -8.40
C THR A 129 12.71 -10.74 -8.94
N THR A 130 11.96 -10.17 -9.87
CA THR A 130 12.26 -8.86 -10.47
C THR A 130 12.13 -7.73 -9.44
N THR A 131 11.07 -7.71 -8.63
CA THR A 131 10.90 -6.77 -7.50
C THR A 131 12.08 -6.85 -6.55
N SER A 132 12.52 -8.06 -6.19
CA SER A 132 13.65 -8.26 -5.29
C SER A 132 14.97 -7.78 -5.89
N ILE A 133 15.22 -8.02 -7.18
CA ILE A 133 16.41 -7.54 -7.88
C ILE A 133 16.42 -6.01 -7.94
N VAL A 134 15.31 -5.39 -8.33
CA VAL A 134 15.18 -3.92 -8.39
C VAL A 134 15.40 -3.31 -7.01
N ALA A 135 14.77 -3.88 -5.97
CA ALA A 135 14.95 -3.42 -4.60
C ALA A 135 16.43 -3.54 -4.14
N SER A 136 17.08 -4.66 -4.45
CA SER A 136 18.48 -4.92 -4.11
C SER A 136 19.44 -3.95 -4.81
N VAL A 137 19.25 -3.68 -6.11
CA VAL A 137 20.09 -2.73 -6.87
C VAL A 137 19.93 -1.32 -6.33
N LEU A 138 18.70 -0.87 -6.06
CA LEU A 138 18.44 0.44 -5.46
C LEU A 138 19.06 0.54 -4.04
N ALA A 139 18.97 -0.51 -3.24
CA ALA A 139 19.59 -0.57 -1.92
C ALA A 139 21.14 -0.51 -2.00
N ALA A 140 21.75 -1.26 -2.93
CA ALA A 140 23.18 -1.21 -3.19
C ALA A 140 23.65 0.20 -3.64
N GLY A 141 22.78 0.94 -4.33
CA GLY A 141 22.98 2.36 -4.66
C GLY A 141 22.76 3.34 -3.49
N GLY A 142 22.46 2.85 -2.29
CA GLY A 142 22.20 3.69 -1.11
C GLY A 142 20.84 4.39 -1.10
N LEU A 143 19.89 3.95 -1.95
CA LEU A 143 18.56 4.55 -2.08
C LEU A 143 17.50 3.90 -1.17
N ASP A 144 17.83 2.74 -0.59
CA ASP A 144 17.07 2.00 0.44
C ASP A 144 15.54 1.96 0.20
N PRO A 145 15.07 1.38 -0.91
CA PRO A 145 13.67 1.45 -1.30
C PRO A 145 12.76 0.75 -0.29
N THR A 146 11.53 1.25 -0.15
CA THR A 146 10.43 0.44 0.39
C THR A 146 9.93 -0.47 -0.73
N PHE A 147 9.61 -1.72 -0.44
CA PHE A 147 9.07 -2.62 -1.47
C PHE A 147 7.88 -3.44 -1.00
N VAL A 148 7.03 -3.88 -1.94
CA VAL A 148 5.81 -4.64 -1.71
C VAL A 148 5.85 -5.95 -2.48
N ILE A 149 5.82 -7.08 -1.77
CA ILE A 149 5.79 -8.44 -2.33
C ILE A 149 4.57 -9.17 -1.74
N GLY A 150 3.70 -9.74 -2.57
CA GLY A 150 2.48 -10.42 -2.11
C GLY A 150 1.59 -9.55 -1.22
N GLY A 151 1.55 -8.23 -1.48
CA GLY A 151 0.81 -7.26 -0.67
C GLY A 151 1.45 -6.93 0.70
N LEU A 152 2.62 -7.48 1.03
CA LEU A 152 3.37 -7.19 2.24
C LEU A 152 4.44 -6.13 1.97
N LEU A 153 4.42 -5.04 2.75
CA LEU A 153 5.44 -4.00 2.71
C LEU A 153 6.68 -4.42 3.53
N ASN A 154 7.85 -4.36 2.89
CA ASN A 154 9.14 -4.75 3.44
C ASN A 154 10.23 -3.69 3.10
N SER A 155 11.35 -3.72 3.83
CA SER A 155 12.55 -2.91 3.58
C SER A 155 13.81 -3.79 3.58
N THR A 156 14.85 -3.35 2.87
CA THR A 156 16.08 -4.16 2.69
C THR A 156 16.98 -4.15 3.92
N ALA A 157 16.95 -3.07 4.71
CA ALA A 157 17.69 -2.98 5.96
C ALA A 157 16.78 -3.29 7.16
N SER A 158 17.24 -4.18 8.05
CA SER A 158 16.53 -4.60 9.27
C SER A 158 16.18 -3.45 10.23
N ASN A 159 16.80 -2.28 10.06
CA ASN A 159 16.57 -1.06 10.83
C ASN A 159 16.04 0.13 9.99
N ALA A 160 15.79 -0.06 8.69
CA ALA A 160 15.20 0.99 7.85
C ALA A 160 13.70 1.08 8.10
N LYS A 161 13.23 2.28 8.43
CA LYS A 161 11.81 2.58 8.60
C LYS A 161 11.11 2.52 7.24
N LEU A 162 10.10 1.65 7.12
CA LEU A 162 9.25 1.57 5.92
C LEU A 162 8.74 2.96 5.51
N GLY A 163 8.81 3.28 4.24
CA GLY A 163 8.27 4.51 3.66
C GLY A 163 9.17 5.74 3.74
N GLN A 164 10.38 5.66 4.30
CA GLN A 164 11.30 6.81 4.33
C GLN A 164 11.98 7.10 2.99
N SER A 165 12.21 6.07 2.18
CA SER A 165 12.79 6.27 0.86
C SER A 165 11.81 6.95 -0.09
N ARG A 166 12.38 7.69 -1.04
CA ARG A 166 11.66 8.24 -2.18
C ARG A 166 11.17 7.15 -3.13
N TYR A 167 11.78 5.96 -3.10
CA TYR A 167 11.48 4.85 -3.98
C TYR A 167 10.53 3.85 -3.30
N LEU A 168 9.52 3.43 -4.05
CA LEU A 168 8.59 2.37 -3.68
C LEU A 168 8.54 1.35 -4.82
N VAL A 169 8.94 0.10 -4.59
CA VAL A 169 8.91 -0.95 -5.61
C VAL A 169 7.81 -1.94 -5.26
N ALA A 170 6.78 -2.12 -6.09
CA ALA A 170 5.65 -2.97 -5.76
C ALA A 170 5.39 -4.01 -6.85
N GLU A 171 5.10 -5.24 -6.44
CA GLU A 171 4.44 -6.20 -7.33
C GLU A 171 3.05 -5.71 -7.68
N ALA A 172 2.70 -5.87 -8.96
CA ALA A 172 1.37 -5.60 -9.48
C ALA A 172 0.81 -6.93 -10.02
N ASP A 173 -0.03 -7.57 -9.21
CA ASP A 173 -0.69 -8.83 -9.55
C ASP A 173 -2.00 -8.53 -10.28
N GLU A 174 -2.10 -8.98 -11.52
CA GLU A 174 -3.24 -8.75 -12.39
C GLU A 174 -4.55 -9.35 -11.82
N SER A 175 -4.46 -10.40 -11.01
CA SER A 175 -5.60 -11.04 -10.35
C SER A 175 -6.11 -10.27 -9.11
N ASP A 176 -5.32 -9.34 -8.56
CA ASP A 176 -5.71 -8.56 -7.39
C ASP A 176 -6.56 -7.34 -7.80
N ALA A 177 -7.68 -7.14 -7.11
CA ALA A 177 -8.59 -6.00 -7.37
C ALA A 177 -7.93 -4.62 -7.22
N SER A 178 -6.77 -4.53 -6.55
CA SER A 178 -5.96 -3.31 -6.41
C SER A 178 -5.10 -2.99 -7.62
N PHE A 179 -4.91 -3.93 -8.56
CA PHE A 179 -4.05 -3.77 -9.73
C PHE A 179 -4.32 -2.46 -10.50
N MET A 180 -5.58 -2.24 -10.84
CA MET A 180 -6.02 -1.05 -11.60
C MET A 180 -5.98 0.24 -10.79
N HIS A 181 -5.84 0.16 -9.47
CA HIS A 181 -5.72 1.34 -8.64
C HIS A 181 -4.28 1.83 -8.51
N LEU A 182 -3.27 1.01 -8.83
CA LEU A 182 -1.87 1.40 -8.70
C LEU A 182 -1.55 2.59 -9.61
N GLN A 183 -0.70 3.50 -9.12
CA GLN A 183 -0.33 4.75 -9.79
C GLN A 183 1.20 4.84 -9.86
N PRO A 184 1.85 4.00 -10.70
CA PRO A 184 3.30 3.96 -10.81
C PRO A 184 3.88 5.17 -11.56
N MET A 185 5.16 5.43 -11.30
CA MET A 185 6.01 6.28 -12.13
C MET A 185 6.73 5.48 -13.23
N VAL A 186 7.00 4.20 -12.95
CA VAL A 186 7.63 3.25 -13.88
C VAL A 186 6.87 1.93 -13.81
N THR A 187 6.56 1.33 -14.95
CA THR A 187 5.93 0.00 -15.00
C THR A 187 6.78 -0.98 -15.79
N VAL A 188 7.04 -2.15 -15.22
CA VAL A 188 7.65 -3.29 -15.90
C VAL A 188 6.56 -4.33 -16.13
N VAL A 189 6.43 -4.84 -17.35
CA VAL A 189 5.61 -6.03 -17.66
C VAL A 189 6.54 -7.15 -18.08
N THR A 190 6.69 -8.17 -17.24
CA THR A 190 7.63 -9.29 -17.49
C THR A 190 7.13 -10.23 -18.58
N ASN A 191 5.85 -10.58 -18.56
CA ASN A 191 5.14 -11.43 -19.51
C ASN A 191 3.62 -11.29 -19.28
N ILE A 192 2.81 -11.74 -20.25
CA ILE A 192 1.35 -11.82 -20.15
C ILE A 192 0.96 -13.22 -20.64
N GLU A 193 0.52 -14.07 -19.72
CA GLU A 193 0.13 -15.45 -20.01
C GLU A 193 -1.32 -15.73 -19.60
N ALA A 194 -1.89 -16.83 -20.08
CA ALA A 194 -3.30 -17.18 -19.86
C ALA A 194 -3.54 -17.85 -18.50
N ASP A 195 -2.96 -17.29 -17.44
CA ASP A 195 -3.27 -17.62 -16.06
C ASP A 195 -4.36 -16.67 -15.54
N HIS A 196 -4.99 -17.05 -14.42
CA HIS A 196 -6.00 -16.23 -13.74
C HIS A 196 -7.19 -15.81 -14.62
N MET A 197 -7.45 -16.58 -15.68
CA MET A 197 -8.44 -16.28 -16.72
C MET A 197 -9.87 -16.18 -16.16
N GLU A 198 -10.15 -16.83 -15.03
CA GLU A 198 -11.40 -16.69 -14.28
C GLU A 198 -11.71 -15.23 -13.91
N THR A 199 -10.69 -14.43 -13.61
CA THR A 199 -10.81 -12.99 -13.31
C THR A 199 -11.32 -12.21 -14.53
N TYR A 200 -11.05 -12.72 -15.72
CA TYR A 200 -11.37 -12.09 -17.01
C TYR A 200 -12.47 -12.82 -17.78
N GLY A 201 -13.20 -13.73 -17.12
CA GLY A 201 -14.28 -14.48 -17.75
C GLY A 201 -13.81 -15.44 -18.84
N GLY A 202 -12.57 -15.93 -18.78
CA GLY A 202 -12.01 -16.86 -19.75
C GLY A 202 -11.52 -16.22 -21.06
N ASP A 203 -11.52 -14.89 -21.17
CA ASP A 203 -11.13 -14.17 -22.39
C ASP A 203 -9.73 -13.53 -22.29
N PHE A 204 -8.80 -13.99 -23.13
CA PHE A 204 -7.41 -13.53 -23.15
C PHE A 204 -7.27 -12.14 -23.76
N GLU A 205 -8.15 -11.75 -24.69
CA GLU A 205 -8.17 -10.39 -25.22
C GLU A 205 -8.55 -9.39 -24.14
N ARG A 206 -9.46 -9.79 -23.23
CA ARG A 206 -9.81 -8.99 -22.07
C ARG A 206 -8.64 -8.83 -21.10
N LEU A 207 -7.85 -9.88 -20.87
CA LEU A 207 -6.61 -9.80 -20.09
C LEU A 207 -5.61 -8.82 -20.72
N LYS A 208 -5.34 -8.94 -22.02
CA LYS A 208 -4.44 -8.01 -22.73
C LYS A 208 -4.93 -6.57 -22.64
N LYS A 209 -6.23 -6.34 -22.84
CA LYS A 209 -6.83 -5.02 -22.66
C LYS A 209 -6.63 -4.51 -21.24
N TYR A 210 -6.77 -5.37 -20.24
CA TYR A 210 -6.56 -5.01 -18.84
C TYR A 210 -5.13 -4.53 -18.56
N PHE A 211 -4.12 -5.19 -19.13
CA PHE A 211 -2.73 -4.72 -19.07
C PHE A 211 -2.53 -3.38 -19.77
N VAL A 212 -3.15 -3.17 -20.94
CA VAL A 212 -3.10 -1.86 -21.64
C VAL A 212 -3.73 -0.76 -20.79
N ASP A 213 -4.90 -1.03 -20.21
CA ASP A 213 -5.59 -0.06 -19.35
C ASP A 213 -4.77 0.23 -18.08
N PHE A 214 -4.07 -0.77 -17.52
CA PHE A 214 -3.13 -0.58 -16.42
C PHE A 214 -1.93 0.29 -16.81
N LEU A 215 -1.35 0.08 -18.00
CA LEU A 215 -0.25 0.92 -18.49
C LEU A 215 -0.68 2.39 -18.67
N HIS A 216 -1.96 2.65 -18.98
CA HIS A 216 -2.50 4.01 -19.03
C HIS A 216 -2.60 4.70 -17.66
N ASN A 217 -2.38 4.00 -16.55
CA ASN A 217 -2.23 4.64 -15.24
C ASN A 217 -0.90 5.37 -15.08
N LEU A 218 0.08 5.14 -15.97
CA LEU A 218 1.31 5.92 -16.00
C LEU A 218 0.98 7.39 -16.31
N PRO A 219 1.63 8.35 -15.63
CA PRO A 219 1.57 9.72 -16.10
C PRO A 219 2.23 9.83 -17.49
N PHE A 220 1.94 10.89 -18.25
CA PHE A 220 2.52 11.08 -19.59
C PHE A 220 4.07 11.13 -19.61
N TYR A 221 4.69 11.39 -18.45
CA TYR A 221 6.13 11.42 -18.22
C TYR A 221 6.64 10.17 -17.49
N GLY A 222 5.79 9.15 -17.32
CA GLY A 222 6.15 7.85 -16.79
C GLY A 222 6.90 7.01 -17.82
N LEU A 223 7.51 5.94 -17.33
CA LEU A 223 8.28 4.98 -18.14
C LEU A 223 7.61 3.61 -18.16
#